data_AF-A0A8J5ZYR2-F1
#
_entry.id   AF-A0A8J5ZYR2-F1
#
_cell.length_a   1.000
_cell.length_b   1.000
_cell.length_c   1.000
_cell.angle_alpha   90.00
_cell.angle_beta   90.00
_cell.angle_gamma   90.00
#
_symmetry.space_group_name_H-M   'P 1'
#
loop_
_entity.id
_entity.type
_entity.pdbx_description
1 polymer ?
#
loop_
_entity_poly.entity_id
_entity_poly.type
_entity_poly.pdbx_seq_one_letter_code
_entity_poly.pdbx_strand_id
1 'polypeptide(L)'
;GSRNFSVNSSKGNSAKNDGFLVSTSMKWVQFSNLHTDVPKDVTKPTITISDEPDTLYKRLSVLVKGHDKAVLDSYEYFAVLAAKELGISIKVHEPPRKIERLTLLKSVHIFKKHRVQYEMRTLYRCLELEHLTGSTADVYLEYIQRNLPEGVAMEVTKV
;
A
#
# COMPACT_ATOMS: atom_id res chain seq x y z
N GLY A 1 -1.99 -48.78 -15.66
CA GLY A 1 -3.10 -49.74 -15.46
C GLY A 1 -3.21 -50.06 -13.98
N SER A 2 -4.32 -49.66 -13.38
CA SER A 2 -4.66 -49.80 -11.96
C SER A 2 -4.43 -51.19 -11.37
N ARG A 3 -4.07 -51.24 -10.09
CA ARG A 3 -4.31 -52.42 -9.24
C ARG A 3 -5.10 -51.99 -8.01
N ASN A 4 -6.36 -52.41 -8.01
CA ASN A 4 -7.26 -52.44 -6.87
C ASN A 4 -6.94 -53.67 -6.02
N PHE A 5 -6.98 -53.54 -4.70
CA PHE A 5 -7.21 -54.65 -3.75
C PHE A 5 -8.08 -54.06 -2.62
N SER A 6 -9.39 -54.31 -2.65
CA SER A 6 -10.10 -55.46 -2.08
C SER A 6 -10.10 -55.48 -0.54
N VAL A 7 -11.30 -55.30 0.00
CA VAL A 7 -11.67 -55.26 1.41
C VAL A 7 -11.65 -56.68 1.98
N ASN A 8 -11.19 -56.83 3.23
CA ASN A 8 -11.59 -57.96 4.07
C ASN A 8 -12.06 -57.48 5.44
N SER A 9 -13.15 -58.11 5.87
CA SER A 9 -13.96 -57.86 7.05
C SER A 9 -13.46 -58.66 8.25
N SER A 10 -13.66 -58.12 9.46
CA SER A 10 -13.65 -58.90 10.69
C SER A 10 -14.72 -58.40 11.66
N LYS A 11 -15.71 -59.27 11.91
CA LYS A 11 -16.54 -59.34 13.14
C LYS A 11 -15.61 -59.28 14.37
N GLY A 12 -15.93 -58.74 15.53
CA GLY A 12 -17.15 -58.28 16.18
C GLY A 12 -16.90 -58.45 17.70
N ASN A 13 -17.40 -57.55 18.55
CA ASN A 13 -17.71 -57.90 19.94
C ASN A 13 -18.63 -56.84 20.58
N SER A 14 -19.68 -57.33 21.22
CA SER A 14 -20.63 -56.54 21.98
C SER A 14 -20.08 -56.21 23.37
N ALA A 15 -20.28 -54.98 23.84
CA ALA A 15 -20.45 -54.70 25.26
C ALA A 15 -21.38 -53.50 25.43
N LYS A 16 -22.20 -53.61 26.47
CA LYS A 16 -23.40 -52.83 26.77
C LYS A 16 -23.07 -51.46 27.37
N ASN A 17 -23.94 -50.50 27.01
CA ASN A 17 -24.56 -49.45 27.83
C ASN A 17 -23.66 -48.54 28.68
N ASP A 18 -23.63 -47.24 28.35
CA ASP A 18 -24.29 -46.22 29.17
C ASP A 18 -24.25 -44.85 28.47
N GLY A 19 -25.31 -44.08 28.70
CA GLY A 19 -25.70 -42.95 27.87
C GLY A 19 -24.78 -41.75 27.93
N PHE A 20 -24.71 -41.04 26.80
CA PHE A 20 -24.78 -39.58 26.79
C PHE A 20 -25.29 -39.14 25.42
N LEU A 21 -26.52 -38.64 25.38
CA LEU A 21 -27.10 -37.97 24.22
C LEU A 21 -26.42 -36.61 24.05
N VAL A 22 -25.40 -36.54 23.20
CA VAL A 22 -25.05 -35.30 22.52
C VAL A 22 -24.81 -35.64 21.06
N SER A 23 -25.91 -35.65 20.31
CA SER A 23 -25.87 -35.50 18.86
C SER A 23 -25.43 -34.07 18.55
N THR A 24 -24.13 -33.81 18.59
CA THR A 24 -23.58 -32.64 17.91
C THR A 24 -23.45 -33.02 16.44
N SER A 25 -24.56 -32.82 15.72
CA SER A 25 -24.51 -32.61 14.28
C SER A 25 -23.57 -31.43 14.04
N MET A 26 -22.31 -31.72 13.71
CA MET A 26 -21.39 -30.72 13.17
C MET A 26 -21.89 -30.37 11.78
N LYS A 27 -22.80 -29.40 11.73
CA LYS A 27 -23.13 -28.70 10.50
C LYS A 27 -21.87 -27.95 10.12
N TRP A 28 -21.22 -28.42 9.06
CA TRP A 28 -20.25 -27.63 8.31
C TRP A 28 -20.92 -26.29 7.97
N VAL A 29 -20.47 -25.21 8.61
CA VAL A 29 -20.88 -23.87 8.22
C VAL A 29 -20.00 -23.49 7.05
N GLN A 30 -20.60 -23.51 5.86
CA GLN A 30 -19.98 -23.05 4.63
C GLN A 30 -19.77 -21.53 4.76
N PHE A 31 -18.55 -21.10 5.11
CA PHE A 31 -18.17 -19.69 5.03
C PHE A 31 -17.99 -19.32 3.55
N SER A 32 -19.09 -19.15 2.83
CA SER A 32 -19.09 -18.55 1.50
C SER A 32 -20.28 -17.62 1.35
N ASN A 33 -20.29 -16.53 2.11
CA ASN A 33 -21.08 -15.36 1.74
C ASN A 33 -20.22 -14.51 0.79
N LEU A 34 -19.99 -15.01 -0.43
CA LEU A 34 -19.56 -14.15 -1.54
C LEU A 34 -20.83 -13.43 -2.00
N HIS A 35 -20.85 -12.10 -1.90
CA HIS A 35 -22.04 -11.28 -2.12
C HIS A 35 -22.55 -11.46 -3.57
N THR A 36 -23.61 -12.23 -3.78
CA THR A 36 -24.28 -12.41 -5.09
C THR A 36 -25.12 -11.22 -5.51
N ASP A 37 -25.34 -10.25 -4.61
CA ASP A 37 -26.11 -9.04 -4.88
C ASP A 37 -25.18 -7.92 -5.35
N VAL A 38 -24.75 -7.97 -6.61
CA VAL A 38 -24.02 -6.85 -7.23
C VAL A 38 -24.99 -5.66 -7.32
N PRO A 39 -24.68 -4.49 -6.71
CA PRO A 39 -25.49 -3.29 -6.86
C PRO A 39 -25.63 -2.96 -8.35
N LYS A 40 -26.87 -2.92 -8.85
CA LYS A 40 -27.15 -2.77 -10.28
C LYS A 40 -26.75 -1.39 -10.83
N ASP A 41 -26.71 -0.37 -9.99
CA ASP A 41 -26.36 1.00 -10.35
C ASP A 41 -25.28 1.53 -9.41
N VAL A 42 -24.02 1.48 -9.86
CA VAL A 42 -22.94 2.26 -9.24
C VAL A 42 -23.01 3.67 -9.81
N THR A 43 -23.46 4.64 -9.00
CA THR A 43 -23.56 6.04 -9.42
C THR A 43 -22.17 6.58 -9.73
N LYS A 44 -21.91 6.85 -11.01
CA LYS A 44 -20.70 7.55 -11.44
C LYS A 44 -20.82 9.04 -11.08
N PRO A 45 -19.74 9.69 -10.64
CA PRO A 45 -19.78 11.12 -10.34
C PRO A 45 -20.09 11.92 -11.61
N THR A 46 -20.85 13.00 -11.45
CA THR A 46 -21.13 13.95 -12.54
C THR A 46 -19.86 14.75 -12.85
N ILE A 47 -19.35 14.63 -14.07
CA ILE A 47 -18.20 15.40 -14.56
C ILE A 47 -18.74 16.46 -15.53
N THR A 48 -18.61 17.74 -15.16
CA THR A 48 -18.99 18.87 -16.02
C THR A 48 -17.76 19.39 -16.75
N ILE A 49 -17.86 19.59 -18.07
CA ILE A 49 -16.80 20.19 -18.88
C ILE A 49 -16.97 21.71 -18.83
N SER A 50 -15.91 22.43 -18.46
CA SER A 50 -15.87 23.90 -18.47
C SER A 50 -15.51 24.44 -19.87
N ASP A 51 -15.96 25.66 -20.18
CA ASP A 51 -15.63 26.34 -21.44
C ASP A 51 -14.20 26.94 -21.45
N GLU A 52 -13.55 27.03 -20.29
CA GLU A 52 -12.18 27.51 -20.16
C GLU A 52 -11.16 26.47 -20.67
N PRO A 53 -10.08 26.89 -21.36
CA PRO A 53 -9.05 25.98 -21.82
C PRO A 53 -8.28 25.36 -20.64
N ASP A 54 -7.96 24.07 -20.75
CA ASP A 54 -7.21 23.36 -19.70
C ASP A 54 -5.77 23.92 -19.58
N THR A 55 -5.26 23.92 -18.36
CA THR A 55 -3.87 24.32 -18.08
C THR A 55 -2.92 23.26 -18.60
N LEU A 56 -1.77 23.66 -19.13
CA LEU A 56 -0.75 22.73 -19.60
C LEU A 56 0.51 22.84 -18.74
N TYR A 57 1.05 21.69 -18.34
CA TYR A 57 2.31 21.59 -17.62
C TYR A 57 3.34 20.92 -18.53
N LYS A 58 4.47 21.59 -18.74
CA LYS A 58 5.60 21.00 -19.45
C LYS A 58 6.19 19.86 -18.63
N ARG A 59 6.35 20.10 -17.32
CA ARG A 59 6.90 19.11 -16.40
C ARG A 59 6.27 19.24 -15.00
N LEU A 60 5.91 18.10 -14.44
CA LEU A 60 5.48 17.97 -13.06
C LEU A 60 6.50 17.12 -12.30
N SER A 61 7.16 17.72 -11.32
CA SER A 61 8.16 17.03 -10.49
C SER A 61 7.59 16.81 -9.09
N VAL A 62 7.51 15.55 -8.69
CA VAL A 62 7.04 15.13 -7.37
C VAL A 62 8.23 14.57 -6.60
N LEU A 63 8.67 15.30 -5.58
CA LEU A 63 9.75 14.90 -4.69
C LEU A 63 9.16 14.37 -3.40
N VAL A 64 9.31 13.07 -3.15
CA VAL A 64 8.93 12.46 -1.87
C VAL A 64 10.13 12.32 -0.95
N LYS A 65 9.92 12.62 0.33
CA LYS A 65 10.92 12.63 1.40
C LYS A 65 10.47 11.66 2.48
N GLY A 66 11.34 10.75 2.91
CA GLY A 66 11.00 9.79 3.96
C GLY A 66 12.22 9.35 4.76
N HIS A 67 11.97 8.70 5.89
CA HIS A 67 13.03 8.15 6.75
C HIS A 67 13.34 6.67 6.44
N ASP A 68 12.37 5.92 5.94
CA ASP A 68 12.51 4.52 5.56
C ASP A 68 12.60 4.35 4.04
N LYS A 69 13.61 3.60 3.58
CA LYS A 69 13.83 3.31 2.16
C LYS A 69 12.77 2.36 1.62
N ALA A 70 12.38 1.35 2.40
CA ALA A 70 11.44 0.33 1.93
C ALA A 70 10.07 0.92 1.61
N VAL A 71 9.63 1.89 2.40
CA VAL A 71 8.38 2.65 2.17
C VAL A 71 8.47 3.51 0.91
N LEU A 72 9.61 4.17 0.67
CA LEU A 72 9.80 4.95 -0.55
C LEU A 72 9.86 4.06 -1.80
N ASP A 73 10.49 2.89 -1.71
CA ASP A 73 10.59 1.93 -2.82
C ASP A 73 9.20 1.34 -3.17
N SER A 74 8.36 1.05 -2.17
CA SER A 74 7.00 0.57 -2.41
C SER A 74 6.08 1.68 -2.95
N TYR A 75 6.23 2.90 -2.46
CA TYR A 75 5.48 4.05 -2.96
C TYR A 75 5.88 4.44 -4.39
N GLU A 76 7.16 4.34 -4.73
CA GLU A 76 7.65 4.49 -6.11
C GLU A 76 6.94 3.50 -7.04
N TYR A 77 6.91 2.22 -6.66
CA TYR A 77 6.24 1.17 -7.44
C TYR A 77 4.77 1.50 -7.67
N PHE A 78 4.06 1.90 -6.60
CA PHE A 78 2.66 2.32 -6.66
C PHE A 78 2.44 3.51 -7.61
N ALA A 79 3.23 4.58 -7.45
CA ALA A 79 3.07 5.80 -8.25
C ALA A 79 3.39 5.55 -9.74
N VAL A 80 4.45 4.79 -10.03
CA VAL A 80 4.81 4.41 -11.41
C VAL A 80 3.72 3.55 -12.04
N LEU A 81 3.14 2.60 -11.30
CA LEU A 81 2.05 1.76 -11.79
C LEU A 81 0.81 2.61 -12.10
N ALA A 82 0.41 3.49 -11.19
CA ALA A 82 -0.73 4.39 -11.40
C ALA A 82 -0.53 5.30 -12.63
N ALA A 83 0.67 5.85 -12.81
CA ALA A 83 1.00 6.66 -13.98
C ALA A 83 0.90 5.86 -15.28
N LYS A 84 1.38 4.61 -15.30
CA LYS A 84 1.29 3.72 -16.47
C LYS A 84 -0.15 3.40 -16.85
N GLU A 85 -1.02 3.11 -15.87
CA GLU A 85 -2.44 2.83 -16.11
C GLU A 85 -3.18 4.05 -16.66
N LEU A 86 -2.76 5.26 -16.27
CA LEU A 86 -3.28 6.51 -16.84
C LEU A 86 -2.61 6.91 -18.17
N GLY A 87 -1.64 6.14 -18.65
CA GLY A 87 -0.93 6.42 -19.91
C GLY A 87 0.07 7.57 -19.84
N ILE A 88 0.55 7.92 -18.64
CA ILE A 88 1.48 9.03 -18.42
C ILE A 88 2.93 8.53 -18.48
N SER A 89 3.80 9.26 -19.19
CA SER A 89 5.24 9.00 -19.20
C SER A 89 5.90 9.52 -17.91
N ILE A 90 6.49 8.61 -17.13
CA ILE A 90 7.14 8.90 -15.85
C ILE A 90 8.60 8.47 -15.87
N LYS A 91 9.49 9.32 -15.34
CA LYS A 91 10.90 9.03 -15.08
C LYS A 91 11.15 9.10 -13.59
N VAL A 92 11.89 8.13 -13.04
CA VAL A 92 12.21 8.09 -11.62
C VAL A 92 13.71 8.11 -11.41
N HIS A 93 14.16 8.89 -10.43
CA HIS A 93 15.54 8.86 -9.96
C HIS A 93 15.59 9.06 -8.44
N GLU A 94 16.71 8.65 -7.84
CA GLU A 94 16.96 8.77 -6.40
C GLU A 94 18.00 9.89 -6.15
N PRO A 95 17.57 11.07 -5.66
CA PRO A 95 18.50 12.11 -5.25
C PRO A 95 19.36 11.68 -4.05
N PRO A 96 20.54 12.29 -3.85
CA PRO A 96 21.39 11.98 -2.71
C PRO A 96 20.69 12.21 -1.37
N ARG A 97 20.77 11.22 -0.48
CA ARG A 97 20.23 11.32 0.89
C ARG A 97 20.92 12.40 1.71
N LYS A 98 20.17 13.01 2.63
CA LYS A 98 20.67 13.97 3.61
C LYS A 98 20.75 13.32 4.99
N ILE A 99 21.86 13.51 5.69
CA ILE A 99 22.07 12.99 7.04
C ILE A 99 22.40 14.17 7.96
N GLU A 100 21.50 14.46 8.89
CA GLU A 100 21.67 15.52 9.87
C GLU A 100 22.06 14.91 11.22
N ARG A 101 23.12 15.44 11.84
CA ARG A 101 23.66 14.92 13.11
C ARG A 101 23.59 15.98 14.19
N LEU A 102 23.01 15.62 15.33
CA LEU A 102 22.89 16.47 16.52
C LEU A 102 23.64 15.81 17.67
N THR A 103 24.43 16.58 18.42
CA THR A 103 25.13 16.05 19.60
C THR A 103 24.62 16.72 20.87
N LEU A 104 24.10 15.92 21.81
CA LEU A 104 23.57 16.39 23.09
C LEU A 104 24.43 15.89 24.25
N LEU A 105 24.29 16.54 25.41
CA LEU A 105 24.88 16.04 26.65
C LEU A 105 24.12 14.80 27.10
N LYS A 106 24.85 13.77 27.55
CA LYS A 106 24.22 12.57 28.12
C LYS A 106 23.68 12.81 29.53
N SER A 107 24.38 13.63 30.31
CA SER A 107 24.01 13.97 31.68
C SER A 107 23.21 15.28 31.73
N VAL A 108 22.32 15.37 32.72
CA VAL A 108 21.59 16.60 33.05
C VAL A 108 22.52 17.73 33.53
N HIS A 109 23.57 17.40 34.28
CA HIS A 109 24.49 18.38 34.87
C HIS A 109 25.97 17.98 34.68
N ILE A 110 26.86 18.98 34.64
CA ILE A 110 28.35 18.99 34.66
C ILE A 110 29.15 18.16 33.64
N PHE A 111 28.65 17.02 33.15
CA PHE A 111 29.46 16.08 32.38
C PHE A 111 29.55 16.43 30.88
N LYS A 112 30.37 17.42 30.51
CA LYS A 112 30.54 17.91 29.12
C LYS A 112 31.23 16.93 28.15
N LYS A 113 32.10 16.06 28.67
CA LYS A 113 32.83 15.04 27.89
C LYS A 113 31.93 13.89 27.44
N HIS A 114 30.89 13.58 28.21
CA HIS A 114 29.96 12.50 27.91
C HIS A 114 28.81 13.02 27.04
N ARG A 115 28.83 12.67 25.76
CA ARG A 115 27.86 13.14 24.75
C ARG A 115 27.16 11.98 24.07
N VAL A 116 25.94 12.23 23.60
CA VAL A 116 25.16 11.33 22.73
C VAL A 116 25.03 11.99 21.36
N GLN A 117 25.30 11.25 20.30
CA GLN A 117 25.09 11.70 18.93
C GLN A 117 23.80 11.08 18.40
N TYR A 118 22.92 11.93 17.89
CA TYR A 118 21.68 11.56 17.22
C TYR A 118 21.84 11.82 15.72
N GLU A 119 21.13 11.05 14.92
CA GLU A 119 21.12 11.17 13.46
C GLU A 119 19.69 11.14 12.93
N MET A 120 19.37 12.08 12.05
CA MET A 120 18.14 12.10 11.27
C MET A 120 18.52 11.87 9.80
N ARG A 121 17.99 10.79 9.21
CA ARG A 121 18.25 10.41 7.82
C ARG A 121 17.05 10.77 6.97
N THR A 122 17.24 11.58 5.94
CA THR A 122 16.19 11.88 4.96
C THR A 122 16.60 11.29 3.62
N LEU A 123 15.78 10.38 3.12
CA LEU A 123 15.87 9.76 1.81
C LEU A 123 14.90 10.48 0.87
N TYR A 124 15.22 10.45 -0.43
CA TYR A 124 14.47 11.17 -1.45
C TYR A 124 14.15 10.23 -2.61
N ARG A 125 12.95 10.34 -3.18
CA ARG A 125 12.65 9.84 -4.52
C ARG A 125 12.02 10.95 -5.34
N CYS A 126 12.50 11.12 -6.57
CA CYS A 126 11.99 12.13 -7.49
C CYS A 126 11.29 11.44 -8.65
N LEU A 127 10.02 11.76 -8.83
CA LEU A 127 9.16 11.32 -9.92
C LEU A 127 8.97 12.52 -10.86
N GLU A 128 9.48 12.41 -12.08
CA GLU A 128 9.31 13.42 -13.13
C GLU A 128 8.30 12.94 -14.16
N LEU A 129 7.24 13.72 -14.34
CA LEU A 129 6.21 13.50 -15.35
C LEU A 129 6.32 14.61 -16.40
N GLU A 130 6.21 14.25 -17.67
CA GLU A 130 6.36 15.16 -18.81
C GLU A 130 5.04 15.28 -19.56
N HIS A 131 4.74 16.48 -20.07
CA HIS A 131 3.59 16.77 -20.94
C HIS A 131 2.22 16.40 -20.32
N LEU A 132 1.81 17.12 -19.28
CA LEU A 132 0.53 16.88 -18.59
C LEU A 132 -0.47 18.01 -18.80
N THR A 133 -1.76 17.67 -18.75
CA THR A 133 -2.85 18.64 -18.66
C THR A 133 -3.21 18.89 -17.19
N GLY A 134 -3.92 19.99 -16.91
CA GLY A 134 -4.34 20.40 -15.58
C GLY A 134 -5.26 19.37 -14.94
N SER A 135 -6.28 18.97 -15.67
CA SER A 135 -7.22 17.91 -15.28
C SER A 135 -6.52 16.57 -14.98
N THR A 136 -5.63 16.12 -15.85
CA THR A 136 -4.89 14.85 -15.68
C THR A 136 -3.96 14.90 -14.46
N ALA A 137 -3.24 16.02 -14.31
CA ALA A 137 -2.36 16.23 -13.16
C ALA A 137 -3.15 16.25 -11.85
N ASP A 138 -4.33 16.87 -11.82
CA ASP A 138 -5.16 16.94 -10.62
C ASP A 138 -5.64 15.56 -10.18
N VAL A 139 -6.17 14.75 -11.10
CA VAL A 139 -6.60 13.37 -10.82
C VAL A 139 -5.43 12.51 -10.34
N TYR A 140 -4.28 12.60 -11.00
CA TYR A 140 -3.09 11.85 -10.59
C TYR A 140 -2.59 12.29 -9.21
N LEU A 141 -2.48 13.60 -8.97
CA LEU A 141 -2.04 14.16 -7.70
C LEU A 141 -3.01 13.80 -6.56
N GLU A 142 -4.32 13.87 -6.79
CA GLU A 142 -5.33 13.47 -5.82
C GLU A 142 -5.15 12.01 -5.40
N TYR A 143 -4.99 11.11 -6.38
CA TYR A 143 -4.86 9.68 -6.11
C TYR A 143 -3.60 9.37 -5.30
N ILE A 144 -2.46 9.94 -5.68
CA ILE A 144 -1.20 9.67 -4.97
C ILE A 144 -1.19 10.33 -3.59
N GLN A 145 -1.73 11.55 -3.45
CA GLN A 145 -1.77 12.28 -2.17
C GLN A 145 -2.62 11.56 -1.13
N ARG A 146 -3.76 11.02 -1.54
CA ARG A 146 -4.65 10.27 -0.63
C ARG A 146 -4.02 8.98 -0.14
N ASN A 147 -3.10 8.41 -0.89
CA ASN A 147 -2.39 7.17 -0.56
C ASN A 147 -0.96 7.43 -0.08
N LEU A 148 -0.62 8.66 0.32
CA LEU A 148 0.70 9.00 0.84
C LEU A 148 0.90 8.32 2.21
N PRO A 149 1.94 7.49 2.37
CA PRO A 149 2.17 6.78 3.63
C PRO A 149 2.63 7.71 4.76
N GLU A 150 2.38 7.30 5.99
CA GLU A 150 2.81 8.03 7.18
C GLU A 150 4.35 8.16 7.23
N GLY A 151 4.83 9.30 7.73
CA GLY A 151 6.26 9.58 7.81
C GLY A 151 6.92 9.87 6.45
N VAL A 152 6.12 10.03 5.37
CA VAL A 152 6.56 10.54 4.08
C VAL A 152 5.94 11.91 3.83
N ALA A 153 6.76 12.85 3.36
CA ALA A 153 6.35 14.17 2.92
C ALA A 153 6.50 14.29 1.41
N MET A 154 5.69 15.12 0.77
CA MET A 154 5.70 15.29 -0.67
C MET A 154 5.78 16.77 -1.04
N GLU A 155 6.64 17.10 -2.01
CA GLU A 155 6.78 18.42 -2.61
C GLU A 155 6.46 18.32 -4.11
N VAL A 156 5.57 19.18 -4.58
CA VAL A 156 5.10 19.19 -5.98
C VAL A 156 5.54 20.49 -6.64
N THR A 157 6.31 20.38 -7.72
CA THR A 157 6.74 21.51 -8.53
C THR A 157 6.11 21.40 -9.91
N LYS A 158 5.31 22.42 -10.28
CA LYS A 158 4.64 22.51 -11.58
C LYS A 158 5.38 23.53 -12.44
N VAL A 159 5.81 23.14 -13.65
CA VAL A 159 6.56 23.97 -14.59
C VAL A 159 5.89 23.98 -15.96
#